data_AF-A0AB74EFG0-F1
#
_entry.id   AF-A0AB74EFG0-F1
#
_cell.length_a   1.000
_cell.length_b   1.000
_cell.length_c   1.000
_cell.angle_alpha   90.00
_cell.angle_beta   90.00
_cell.angle_gamma   90.00
#
_symmetry.space_group_name_H-M   'P 1'
#
loop_
_entity.id
_entity.type
_entity.pdbx_description
1 polymer ?
#
loop_
_entity_poly.entity_id
_entity_poly.type
_entity_poly.pdbx_seq_one_letter_code
_entity_poly.pdbx_strand_id
1 'polypeptide(L)'
;MWEILFRHQDFVAINKPQGISVHRSGGEVSLTATLAAQLGVEKVWLLHRLDKQAGGILLFALNPQSAAVLAAQFAERKMKKSYLALSDRKPSKKQGWIKGGMEKSRRGMWKLTRNMENIAVTRFFSIRISEKMRLFILEPHTGKTHQLRVVMKGLGSSIFGDSLYGGTESETMFLYA
;
A
#
# COMPACT_ATOMS: atom_id res chain seq x y z
N MET A 1 18.81 6.98 7.51
CA MET A 1 18.13 6.63 8.77
C MET A 1 16.64 6.65 8.51
N TRP A 2 15.89 5.66 9.00
CA TRP A 2 14.43 5.58 8.90
C TRP A 2 13.77 6.57 9.85
N GLU A 3 12.70 7.22 9.41
CA GLU A 3 11.84 8.02 10.26
C GLU A 3 10.94 7.10 11.09
N ILE A 4 11.10 7.12 12.41
CA ILE A 4 10.28 6.35 13.35
C ILE A 4 9.05 7.18 13.70
N LEU A 5 7.88 6.73 13.28
CA LEU A 5 6.60 7.38 13.58
C LEU A 5 6.08 6.99 14.97
N PHE A 6 6.33 5.75 15.37
CA PHE A 6 5.90 5.22 16.66
C PHE A 6 6.78 4.06 17.10
N ARG A 7 7.10 4.00 18.40
CA ARG A 7 7.85 2.91 19.00
C ARG A 7 7.12 2.40 20.24
N HIS A 8 6.88 1.09 20.26
CA HIS A 8 6.36 0.32 21.38
C HIS A 8 7.42 -0.70 21.81
N GLN A 9 7.23 -1.35 22.97
CA GLN A 9 8.09 -2.45 23.40
C GLN A 9 8.05 -3.65 22.43
N ASP A 10 6.89 -3.86 21.79
CA ASP A 10 6.61 -5.04 20.95
C ASP A 10 6.68 -4.78 19.44
N PHE A 11 6.54 -3.53 19.01
CA PHE A 11 6.48 -3.18 17.60
C PHE A 11 6.94 -1.74 17.33
N VAL A 12 7.21 -1.45 16.07
CA VAL A 12 7.62 -0.13 15.59
C VAL A 12 6.90 0.19 14.28
N ALA A 13 6.52 1.45 14.11
CA ALA A 13 5.99 1.99 12.87
C ALA A 13 7.01 2.98 12.29
N ILE A 14 7.31 2.83 11.02
CA ILE A 14 8.18 3.77 10.29
C ILE A 14 7.41 4.44 9.16
N ASN A 15 7.89 5.61 8.75
CA ASN A 15 7.50 6.20 7.47
C ASN A 15 8.38 5.60 6.37
N LYS A 16 7.83 4.71 5.54
CA LYS A 16 8.55 4.15 4.40
C LYS A 16 8.59 5.20 3.28
N PRO A 17 9.77 5.70 2.88
CA PRO A 17 9.89 6.54 1.70
C PRO A 17 9.53 5.76 0.43
N GLN A 18 9.15 6.49 -0.60
CA GLN A 18 8.89 5.94 -1.92
C GLN A 18 10.19 5.51 -2.61
N GLY A 19 10.08 4.62 -3.59
CA GLY A 19 11.24 4.09 -4.32
C GLY A 19 11.98 2.97 -3.59
N ILE A 20 11.71 2.73 -2.30
CA ILE A 20 12.30 1.62 -1.55
C ILE A 20 11.43 0.37 -1.63
N SER A 21 12.04 -0.74 -2.07
CA SER A 21 11.45 -2.07 -2.04
C SER A 21 11.49 -2.66 -0.63
N VAL A 22 10.39 -3.30 -0.23
CA VAL A 22 10.32 -4.09 1.02
C VAL A 22 10.95 -5.48 0.88
N HIS A 23 11.04 -6.00 -0.35
CA HIS A 23 11.68 -7.29 -0.65
C HIS A 23 13.08 -7.06 -1.21
N ARG A 24 14.04 -7.90 -0.79
CA ARG A 24 15.37 -7.95 -1.43
C ARG A 24 15.19 -8.31 -2.89
N SER A 25 15.59 -7.40 -3.77
CA SER A 25 15.92 -7.68 -5.17
C SER A 25 17.40 -7.34 -5.33
N GLY A 26 18.15 -8.17 -6.06
CA GLY A 26 19.61 -8.24 -6.03
C GLY A 26 20.35 -6.90 -5.79
N GLY A 27 21.23 -6.88 -4.78
CA GLY A 27 22.10 -5.74 -4.44
C GLY A 27 21.49 -4.67 -3.52
N GLU A 28 20.17 -4.61 -3.32
CA GLU A 28 19.56 -3.59 -2.46
C GLU A 28 19.78 -3.87 -0.95
N VAL A 29 20.03 -2.81 -0.20
CA VAL A 29 20.17 -2.83 1.26
C VAL A 29 18.87 -3.32 1.90
N SER A 30 18.97 -4.34 2.77
CA SER A 30 17.80 -4.91 3.42
C SER A 30 17.16 -3.88 4.38
N LEU A 31 15.91 -3.49 4.10
CA LEU A 31 15.13 -2.58 4.95
C LEU A 31 15.10 -3.08 6.40
N THR A 32 14.82 -4.38 6.61
CA THR A 32 14.78 -4.95 7.97
C THR A 32 16.14 -4.90 8.66
N ALA A 33 17.25 -5.12 7.94
CA ALA A 33 18.58 -5.10 8.54
C ALA A 33 19.00 -3.69 8.94
N THR A 34 18.75 -2.68 8.09
CA THR A 34 19.04 -1.28 8.41
C THR A 34 18.17 -0.76 9.54
N LEU A 35 16.90 -1.16 9.58
CA LEU A 35 16.01 -0.79 10.69
C LEU A 35 16.45 -1.47 12.00
N ALA A 36 16.80 -2.75 11.97
CA ALA A 36 17.31 -3.47 13.15
C ALA A 36 18.58 -2.80 13.70
N ALA A 37 19.55 -2.50 12.82
CA ALA A 37 20.78 -1.79 13.18
C ALA A 37 20.49 -0.40 13.78
N GLN A 38 19.58 0.37 13.18
CA GLN A 38 19.19 1.69 13.71
C GLN A 38 18.52 1.59 15.09
N LEU A 39 17.74 0.55 15.35
CA LEU A 39 17.04 0.35 16.62
C LEU A 39 17.92 -0.28 17.70
N GLY A 40 19.12 -0.76 17.35
CA GLY A 40 20.00 -1.51 18.24
C GLY A 40 19.44 -2.88 18.63
N VAL A 41 18.69 -3.52 17.73
CA VAL A 41 18.12 -4.86 17.95
C VAL A 41 18.68 -5.85 16.94
N GLU A 42 18.71 -7.12 17.30
CA GLU A 42 19.21 -8.19 16.41
C GLU A 42 18.36 -8.29 15.13
N LYS A 43 17.03 -8.19 15.30
CA LYS A 43 16.08 -8.47 14.23
C LYS A 43 14.77 -7.74 14.42
N VAL A 44 14.12 -7.43 13.30
CA VAL A 44 12.74 -6.98 13.22
C VAL A 44 11.97 -7.87 12.25
N TRP A 45 10.66 -8.03 12.47
CA TRP A 45 9.79 -8.88 11.66
C TRP A 45 8.81 -8.01 10.88
N LEU A 46 8.88 -8.04 9.54
CA LEU A 46 7.98 -7.32 8.65
C LEU A 46 6.55 -7.87 8.75
N LEU A 47 5.57 -7.02 9.08
CA LEU A 47 4.19 -7.46 9.30
C LEU A 47 3.30 -7.35 8.05
N HIS A 48 3.60 -6.40 7.16
CA HIS A 48 2.92 -6.22 5.88
C HIS A 48 3.85 -5.54 4.88
N ARG A 49 3.40 -5.42 3.63
CA ARG A 49 4.17 -4.79 2.55
C ARG A 49 3.46 -3.58 1.98
N LEU A 50 4.27 -2.65 1.46
CA LEU A 50 3.85 -1.58 0.56
C LEU A 50 4.55 -1.79 -0.79
N ASP A 51 3.91 -1.35 -1.87
CA ASP A 51 4.55 -1.35 -3.20
C ASP A 51 5.80 -0.44 -3.18
N LYS A 52 6.80 -0.73 -4.03
CA LYS A 52 8.06 0.04 -4.10
C LYS A 52 7.81 1.54 -4.23
N GLN A 53 6.88 1.92 -5.09
CA GLN A 53 6.53 3.31 -5.36
C GLN A 53 5.57 3.93 -4.33
N ALA A 54 4.88 3.13 -3.50
CA ALA A 54 3.99 3.65 -2.46
C ALA A 54 4.81 4.08 -1.23
N GLY A 55 4.36 5.11 -0.53
CA GLY A 55 4.97 5.59 0.71
C GLY A 55 4.08 5.34 1.93
N GLY A 56 4.54 5.74 3.11
CA GLY A 56 3.72 5.79 4.32
C GLY A 56 4.01 4.67 5.31
N ILE A 57 3.04 4.40 6.18
CA ILE A 57 3.25 3.59 7.39
C ILE A 57 3.61 2.14 7.05
N LEU A 58 4.73 1.66 7.61
CA LEU A 58 5.13 0.25 7.57
C LEU A 58 5.41 -0.26 9.00
N LEU A 59 4.75 -1.35 9.38
CA LEU A 59 4.83 -1.93 10.71
C LEU A 59 5.79 -3.12 10.78
N PHE A 60 6.52 -3.17 11.89
CA PHE A 60 7.43 -4.27 12.24
C PHE A 60 7.21 -4.70 13.68
N ALA A 61 7.23 -6.00 13.94
CA ALA A 61 7.35 -6.51 15.29
C ALA A 61 8.81 -6.53 15.75
N LEU A 62 9.04 -6.46 17.06
CA LEU A 62 10.36 -6.45 17.70
C LEU A 62 10.69 -7.77 18.40
N ASN A 63 9.76 -8.73 18.44
CA ASN A 63 9.98 -10.07 18.95
C ASN A 63 9.10 -11.11 18.22
N PRO A 64 9.44 -12.42 18.26
CA PRO A 64 8.69 -13.47 17.59
C PRO A 64 7.22 -13.60 18.04
N GLN A 65 6.94 -13.40 19.32
CA GLN A 65 5.62 -13.54 19.91
C GLN A 65 4.67 -12.48 19.33
N SER A 66 5.10 -11.22 19.37
CA SER A 66 4.37 -10.08 18.81
C SER A 66 4.29 -10.16 17.28
N ALA A 67 5.31 -10.72 16.62
CA ALA A 67 5.24 -10.99 15.18
C ALA A 67 4.10 -11.96 14.85
N ALA A 68 3.96 -13.06 15.59
CA ALA A 68 2.89 -14.04 15.39
C ALA A 68 1.51 -13.43 15.64
N VAL A 69 1.33 -12.72 16.77
CA VAL A 69 0.05 -12.09 17.14
C VAL A 69 -0.37 -11.03 16.12
N LEU A 70 0.54 -10.13 15.74
CA LEU A 70 0.21 -9.04 14.81
C LEU A 70 0.01 -9.56 13.38
N ALA A 71 0.81 -10.53 12.93
CA ALA A 71 0.61 -11.16 11.63
C ALA A 71 -0.76 -11.87 11.53
N ALA A 72 -1.20 -12.53 12.60
CA ALA A 72 -2.54 -13.12 12.67
C ALA A 72 -3.63 -12.06 12.47
N GLN A 73 -3.51 -10.88 13.09
CA GLN A 73 -4.47 -9.79 12.90
C GLN A 73 -4.51 -9.26 11.46
N PHE A 74 -3.38 -9.26 10.74
CA PHE A 74 -3.36 -8.95 9.30
C PHE A 74 -4.05 -10.04 8.48
N ALA A 75 -3.79 -11.31 8.78
CA ALA A 75 -4.39 -12.46 8.08
C ALA A 75 -5.92 -12.52 8.30
N GLU A 76 -6.36 -12.26 9.52
CA GLU A 76 -7.76 -12.20 9.94
C GLU A 76 -8.46 -10.89 9.54
N ARG A 77 -7.74 -9.95 8.90
CA ARG A 77 -8.26 -8.65 8.43
C ARG A 77 -8.84 -7.77 9.56
N LYS A 78 -8.31 -7.92 10.77
CA LYS A 78 -8.63 -7.06 11.93
C LYS A 78 -7.95 -5.69 11.84
N MET A 79 -6.84 -5.61 11.09
CA MET A 79 -6.11 -4.37 10.83
C MET A 79 -6.86 -3.47 9.83
N LYS A 80 -7.29 -2.30 10.29
CA LYS A 80 -7.83 -1.23 9.44
C LYS A 80 -6.67 -0.43 8.85
N LYS A 81 -6.69 -0.24 7.53
CA LYS A 81 -5.70 0.53 6.80
C LYS A 81 -6.42 1.55 5.95
N SER A 82 -5.92 2.77 5.94
CA SER A 82 -6.38 3.84 5.08
C SER A 82 -5.20 4.34 4.27
N TYR A 83 -5.47 4.74 3.03
CA TYR A 83 -4.46 5.27 2.13
C TYR A 83 -4.99 6.54 1.49
N LEU A 84 -4.09 7.50 1.27
CA LEU A 84 -4.36 8.69 0.48
C LEU A 84 -3.80 8.50 -0.92
N ALA A 85 -4.59 8.88 -1.93
CA ALA A 85 -4.13 8.93 -3.31
C ALA A 85 -4.62 10.19 -4.03
N LEU A 86 -3.82 10.70 -4.96
CA LEU A 86 -4.20 11.82 -5.83
C LEU A 86 -4.42 11.36 -7.27
N SER A 87 -5.41 11.96 -7.92
CA SER A 87 -5.64 11.85 -9.36
C SER A 87 -6.16 13.18 -9.91
N ASP A 88 -5.85 13.47 -11.17
CA ASP A 88 -6.41 14.60 -11.92
C ASP A 88 -7.75 14.28 -12.59
N ARG A 89 -8.21 13.03 -12.50
CA ARG A 89 -9.42 12.56 -13.18
C ARG A 89 -10.57 12.37 -12.21
N LYS A 90 -11.75 12.80 -12.63
CA LYS A 90 -13.01 12.57 -11.91
C LYS A 90 -13.36 11.07 -11.96
N PRO A 91 -13.69 10.44 -10.82
CA PRO A 91 -14.03 9.02 -10.83
C PRO A 91 -15.44 8.80 -11.37
N SER A 92 -15.67 7.59 -11.90
CA SER A 92 -16.99 7.13 -12.35
C SER A 92 -18.04 7.12 -11.22
N LYS A 93 -17.61 7.02 -9.96
CA LYS A 93 -18.45 7.18 -8.77
C LYS A 93 -17.68 7.85 -7.62
N LYS A 94 -18.38 8.62 -6.79
CA LYS A 94 -17.76 9.46 -5.74
C LYS A 94 -17.30 8.68 -4.49
N GLN A 95 -17.95 7.57 -4.17
CA GLN A 95 -17.61 6.74 -3.02
C GLN A 95 -18.20 5.33 -3.17
N GLY A 96 -17.83 4.44 -2.26
CA GLY A 96 -18.47 3.15 -2.08
C GLY A 96 -17.48 1.99 -2.15
N TRP A 97 -17.99 0.82 -2.51
CA TRP A 97 -17.22 -0.41 -2.54
C TRP A 97 -16.80 -0.79 -3.96
N ILE A 98 -15.58 -1.30 -4.09
CA ILE A 98 -15.10 -2.00 -5.28
C ILE A 98 -14.75 -3.42 -4.86
N LYS A 99 -15.39 -4.38 -5.53
CA LYS A 99 -15.21 -5.82 -5.31
C LYS A 99 -15.06 -6.51 -6.65
N GLY A 100 -14.08 -7.39 -6.76
CA GLY A 100 -13.88 -8.24 -7.94
C GLY A 100 -12.70 -9.19 -7.73
N GLY A 101 -12.59 -10.21 -8.57
CA GLY A 101 -11.40 -11.05 -8.61
C GLY A 101 -10.20 -10.30 -9.17
N MET A 102 -9.00 -10.77 -8.81
CA MET A 102 -7.74 -10.17 -9.23
C MET A 102 -6.94 -11.17 -10.05
N GLU A 103 -6.64 -10.79 -11.28
CA GLU A 103 -5.84 -11.60 -12.22
C GLU A 103 -4.67 -10.80 -12.78
N LYS A 104 -3.59 -11.50 -13.11
CA LYS A 104 -2.47 -10.90 -13.85
C LYS A 104 -2.92 -10.51 -15.26
N SER A 105 -2.31 -9.46 -15.77
CA SER A 105 -2.43 -8.97 -17.14
C SER A 105 -1.03 -8.82 -17.74
N ARG A 106 -0.94 -8.21 -18.92
CA ARG A 106 0.33 -8.00 -19.62
C ARG A 106 1.27 -7.12 -18.81
N ARG A 107 2.58 -7.26 -19.02
CA ARG A 107 3.64 -6.39 -18.43
C ARG A 107 3.61 -6.32 -16.89
N GLY A 108 3.24 -7.41 -16.21
CA GLY A 108 3.21 -7.46 -14.74
C GLY A 108 2.05 -6.68 -14.10
N MET A 109 1.11 -6.17 -14.90
CA MET A 109 -0.10 -5.51 -14.42
C MET A 109 -1.08 -6.52 -13.82
N TRP A 110 -2.02 -5.99 -13.04
CA TRP A 110 -3.18 -6.73 -12.55
C TRP A 110 -4.47 -6.07 -13.06
N LYS A 111 -5.58 -6.80 -13.06
CA LYS A 111 -6.90 -6.28 -13.43
C LYS A 111 -7.98 -6.87 -12.52
N LEU A 112 -9.05 -6.11 -12.33
CA LEU A 112 -10.27 -6.61 -11.72
C LEU A 112 -11.06 -7.43 -12.75
N THR A 113 -11.59 -8.57 -12.33
CA THR A 113 -12.43 -9.44 -13.14
C THR A 113 -13.76 -9.75 -12.43
N ARG A 114 -14.71 -10.28 -13.20
CA ARG A 114 -15.99 -10.77 -12.67
C ARG A 114 -15.88 -12.16 -12.04
N ASN A 115 -14.81 -12.89 -12.35
CA ASN A 115 -14.46 -14.11 -11.63
C ASN A 115 -14.21 -13.73 -10.17
N MET A 116 -14.78 -14.48 -9.23
CA MET A 116 -14.70 -14.19 -7.79
C MET A 116 -13.60 -15.00 -7.09
N GLU A 117 -12.60 -15.43 -7.85
CA GLU A 117 -11.35 -15.96 -7.32
C GLU A 117 -10.38 -14.84 -6.94
N ASN A 118 -9.54 -15.08 -5.92
CA ASN A 118 -8.53 -14.12 -5.46
C ASN A 118 -9.10 -12.70 -5.18
N ILE A 119 -10.26 -12.63 -4.54
CA ILE A 119 -11.06 -11.40 -4.38
C ILE A 119 -10.25 -10.25 -3.77
N ALA A 120 -10.35 -9.08 -4.40
CA ALA A 120 -10.01 -7.79 -3.81
C ALA A 120 -11.27 -7.04 -3.37
N VAL A 121 -11.21 -6.44 -2.19
CA VAL A 121 -12.26 -5.58 -1.64
C VAL A 121 -11.64 -4.29 -1.12
N THR A 122 -12.10 -3.16 -1.65
CA THR A 122 -11.68 -1.81 -1.23
C THR A 122 -12.90 -0.93 -1.09
N ARG A 123 -13.03 -0.25 0.05
CA ARG A 123 -13.92 0.90 0.19
C ARG A 123 -13.16 2.17 -0.15
N PHE A 124 -13.83 3.15 -0.73
CA PHE A 124 -13.19 4.42 -1.02
C PHE A 124 -14.14 5.60 -0.94
N PHE A 125 -13.53 6.78 -0.83
CA PHE A 125 -14.16 8.09 -0.88
C PHE A 125 -13.34 9.00 -1.78
N SER A 126 -14.01 9.80 -2.60
CA SER A 126 -13.39 10.82 -3.46
C SER A 126 -13.82 12.21 -3.01
N ILE A 127 -12.83 13.04 -2.73
CA ILE A 127 -12.98 14.42 -2.29
C ILE A 127 -12.43 15.32 -3.40
N ARG A 128 -13.19 16.34 -3.80
CA ARG A 128 -12.70 17.34 -4.75
C ARG A 128 -11.79 18.31 -3.99
N ILE A 129 -10.56 18.46 -4.45
CA ILE A 129 -9.64 19.49 -3.93
C ILE A 129 -9.68 20.73 -4.84
N SER A 130 -9.75 20.53 -6.16
CA SER A 130 -9.86 21.61 -7.14
C SER A 130 -10.61 21.14 -8.40
N GLU A 131 -10.70 22.00 -9.42
CA GLU A 131 -11.25 21.62 -10.73
C GLU A 131 -10.57 20.39 -11.34
N LYS A 132 -9.24 20.34 -11.24
CA LYS A 132 -8.40 19.30 -11.87
C LYS A 132 -7.80 18.31 -10.88
N MET A 133 -8.26 18.27 -9.63
CA MET A 133 -7.64 17.42 -8.61
C MET A 133 -8.63 16.78 -7.64
N ARG A 134 -8.41 15.50 -7.39
CA ARG A 134 -9.21 14.64 -6.52
C ARG A 134 -8.31 13.95 -5.51
N LEU A 135 -8.67 14.04 -4.23
CA LEU A 135 -8.14 13.19 -3.18
C LEU A 135 -9.01 11.94 -3.07
N PHE A 136 -8.36 10.81 -2.90
CA PHE A 136 -9.01 9.54 -2.63
C PHE A 136 -8.54 9.03 -1.27
N ILE A 137 -9.51 8.68 -0.42
CA ILE A 137 -9.28 7.87 0.76
C ILE A 137 -9.64 6.44 0.38
N LEU A 138 -8.68 5.53 0.48
CA LEU A 138 -8.80 4.13 0.07
C LEU A 138 -8.62 3.23 1.29
N GLU A 139 -9.62 2.39 1.56
CA GLU A 139 -9.66 1.49 2.71
C GLU A 139 -9.68 0.04 2.21
N PRO A 140 -8.51 -0.60 2.02
CA PRO A 140 -8.44 -1.98 1.54
C PRO A 140 -8.78 -2.98 2.65
N HIS A 141 -9.84 -3.76 2.45
CA HIS A 141 -10.24 -4.87 3.32
C HIS A 141 -9.49 -6.18 3.00
N THR A 142 -8.82 -6.21 1.85
CA THR A 142 -7.91 -7.30 1.42
C THR A 142 -6.56 -6.70 1.08
N GLY A 143 -5.51 -7.53 0.98
CA GLY A 143 -4.15 -7.07 0.65
C GLY A 143 -3.58 -7.72 -0.61
N LYS A 144 -4.18 -7.49 -1.77
CA LYS A 144 -3.69 -8.04 -3.06
C LYS A 144 -2.63 -7.13 -3.69
N THR A 145 -1.71 -7.73 -4.46
CA THR A 145 -0.69 -7.00 -5.21
C THR A 145 -1.32 -5.93 -6.10
N HIS A 146 -0.82 -4.70 -6.03
CA HIS A 146 -1.32 -3.54 -6.78
C HIS A 146 -2.82 -3.23 -6.59
N GLN A 147 -3.48 -3.78 -5.56
CA GLN A 147 -4.94 -3.71 -5.42
C GLN A 147 -5.49 -2.28 -5.57
N LEU A 148 -4.93 -1.32 -4.83
CA LEU A 148 -5.40 0.07 -4.84
C LEU A 148 -5.19 0.74 -6.20
N ARG A 149 -4.08 0.44 -6.87
CA ARG A 149 -3.74 0.97 -8.20
C ARG A 149 -4.73 0.48 -9.26
N VAL A 150 -5.07 -0.81 -9.21
CA VAL A 150 -6.09 -1.41 -10.09
C VAL A 150 -7.47 -0.84 -9.81
N VAL A 151 -7.84 -0.68 -8.54
CA VAL A 151 -9.11 -0.05 -8.14
C VAL A 151 -9.22 1.37 -8.70
N MET A 152 -8.18 2.18 -8.52
CA MET A 152 -8.12 3.56 -9.02
C MET A 152 -8.22 3.62 -10.55
N LYS A 153 -7.49 2.76 -11.27
CA LYS A 153 -7.64 2.63 -12.72
C LYS A 153 -9.08 2.25 -13.14
N GLY A 154 -9.68 1.29 -12.45
CA GLY A 154 -11.06 0.85 -12.71
C GLY A 154 -12.12 1.92 -12.45
N LEU A 155 -11.81 2.90 -11.58
CA LEU A 155 -12.65 4.07 -11.36
C LEU A 155 -12.50 5.14 -12.45
N GLY A 156 -11.57 4.98 -13.40
CA GLY A 156 -11.20 6.02 -14.36
C GLY A 156 -10.29 7.10 -13.78
N SER A 157 -9.80 6.90 -12.55
CA SER A 157 -9.00 7.86 -11.79
C SER A 157 -7.66 7.26 -11.40
N SER A 158 -6.86 6.88 -12.40
CA SER A 158 -5.50 6.38 -12.15
C SER A 158 -4.69 7.38 -11.30
N ILE A 159 -3.88 6.82 -10.40
CA ILE A 159 -3.09 7.58 -9.42
C ILE A 159 -2.01 8.38 -10.15
N PHE A 160 -1.78 9.64 -9.77
CA PHE A 160 -0.64 10.42 -10.27
C PHE A 160 0.69 9.67 -10.09
N GLY A 161 1.56 9.73 -11.10
CA GLY A 161 2.86 9.05 -11.14
C GLY A 161 2.78 7.53 -11.29
N ASP A 162 1.58 6.94 -11.40
CA ASP A 162 1.42 5.51 -11.65
C ASP A 162 1.59 5.18 -13.14
N SER A 163 2.83 5.10 -13.60
CA SER A 163 3.17 4.78 -14.99
C SER A 163 2.65 3.42 -15.45
N LEU A 164 2.51 2.46 -14.52
CA LEU A 164 2.03 1.11 -14.85
C LEU A 164 0.52 1.10 -15.15
N TYR A 165 -0.26 1.92 -14.44
CA TYR A 165 -1.72 1.95 -14.57
C TYR A 165 -2.26 3.20 -15.27
N GLY A 166 -1.41 3.97 -15.95
CA GLY A 166 -1.79 5.07 -16.83
C GLY A 166 -2.14 6.36 -16.08
N GLY A 167 -1.53 6.56 -14.92
CA GLY A 167 -1.50 7.82 -14.22
C GLY A 167 -0.80 8.91 -15.02
N THR A 168 -1.17 10.16 -14.76
CA THR A 168 -0.44 11.32 -15.29
C THR A 168 0.98 11.33 -14.74
N GLU A 169 1.95 11.64 -15.59
CA GLU A 169 3.37 11.60 -15.26
C GLU A 169 3.71 12.53 -14.09
N SER A 170 4.61 12.07 -13.23
CA SER A 170 5.08 12.75 -12.03
C SER A 170 6.36 12.07 -11.57
N GLU A 171 7.23 12.80 -10.86
CA GLU A 171 8.46 12.26 -10.28
C GLU A 171 8.19 11.09 -9.33
N THR A 172 7.07 11.14 -8.61
CA THR A 172 6.65 10.08 -7.70
C THR A 172 5.17 9.72 -7.84
N MET A 173 4.82 8.52 -7.37
CA MET A 173 3.44 8.03 -7.35
C MET A 173 2.72 8.55 -6.11
N PHE A 174 1.62 9.26 -6.25
CA PHE A 174 0.88 9.80 -5.10
C PHE A 174 -0.04 8.75 -4.47
N LEU A 175 0.56 7.75 -3.80
CA LEU A 175 -0.13 6.75 -2.99
C LEU A 175 0.63 6.56 -1.66
N TYR A 176 -0.02 6.92 -0.56
CA TYR A 176 0.55 6.91 0.78
C TYR A 176 -0.38 6.20 1.76
N ALA A 177 0.19 5.33 2.60
CA ALA A 177 -0.48 4.65 3.71
C ALA A 177 -0.47 5.51 4.98
#